data_AF-A0A847GI79-F1
#
_entry.id   AF-A0A847GI79-F1
#
_cell.length_a   1.000
_cell.length_b   1.000
_cell.length_c   1.000
_cell.angle_alpha   90.00
_cell.angle_beta   90.00
_cell.angle_gamma   90.00
#
_symmetry.space_group_name_H-M   'P 1'
#
loop_
_entity.id
_entity.type
_entity.pdbx_description
1 polymer ?
#
loop_
_entity_poly.entity_id
_entity_poly.type
_entity_poly.pdbx_seq_one_letter_code
_entity_poly.pdbx_strand_id
1 'polypeptide(L)'
;MSTLSEANPILGSVEEPLTVRLRSEYRRCSLYVVVGFTLVTVLVAVLPPQRAWWPMGLILGPCVLLWLYVQSWRLRIDRTGLARRRLGVWSTWTWSQFADGTVQATDSPLSFRCPTRPWWDRWLHLEFADADVATRVARFCRSLMPVPTAESDAATAVSAPTEATIGFGIFRRLRLTAQGIELQDRRETGQYDWDAVLTFRLVRRIVQHGVVNRLELHVQGMSDVRGQINSVVIDGQRIGTIGKRQMEWASRLSSLVPPRCWQVFQTFGDLQSRADGEFRLAHWRKSLTTVRRWQPWLPLAFLALGAWGCVPKLVACWNAQFVPPWWKAVALVCLTLVMLWPAVICWALLYYSARVFADRIRKTEDALVRLSAADRAAASAPPTDET
;
A
#
# COMPACT_ATOMS: atom_id res chain seq x y z
N MET A 1 2.82 25.38 -30.83
CA MET A 1 3.96 25.30 -29.88
C MET A 1 4.15 26.56 -29.03
N SER A 2 3.38 27.65 -29.23
CA SER A 2 3.52 28.93 -28.51
C SER A 2 2.61 29.13 -27.29
N THR A 3 1.72 28.19 -26.96
CA THR A 3 0.70 28.38 -25.91
C THR A 3 1.02 27.71 -24.56
N LEU A 4 2.11 26.94 -24.46
CA LEU A 4 2.54 26.32 -23.19
C LEU A 4 3.42 27.23 -22.32
N SER A 5 3.77 28.43 -22.81
CA SER A 5 4.77 29.30 -22.19
C SER A 5 4.22 30.25 -21.12
N GLU A 6 2.92 30.56 -21.12
CA GLU A 6 2.41 31.70 -20.33
C GLU A 6 1.88 31.38 -18.92
N ALA A 7 1.74 30.11 -18.55
CA ALA A 7 1.34 29.79 -17.18
C ALA A 7 1.79 28.39 -16.79
N ASN A 8 3.05 28.22 -16.39
CA ASN A 8 3.42 27.06 -15.60
C ASN A 8 3.32 27.44 -14.11
N PRO A 9 2.18 27.20 -13.43
CA PRO A 9 1.93 27.62 -12.04
C PRO A 9 2.84 26.93 -11.01
N ILE A 10 3.79 26.11 -11.46
CA ILE A 10 4.74 25.38 -10.63
C ILE A 10 6.08 26.12 -10.49
N LEU A 11 6.46 26.95 -11.47
CA LEU A 11 7.73 27.68 -11.45
C LEU A 11 7.58 28.96 -10.64
N GLY A 12 8.32 29.07 -9.53
CA GLY A 12 8.29 30.22 -8.61
C GLY A 12 8.88 31.52 -9.18
N SER A 13 9.49 31.47 -10.36
CA SER A 13 9.89 32.60 -11.19
C SER A 13 10.33 32.05 -12.54
N VAL A 14 10.38 32.90 -13.56
CA VAL A 14 10.52 32.50 -14.98
C VAL A 14 11.86 31.82 -15.30
N GLU A 15 12.88 31.89 -14.43
CA GLU A 15 14.26 31.50 -14.79
C GLU A 15 14.91 30.40 -13.94
N GLU A 16 14.45 30.13 -12.71
CA GLU A 16 15.13 29.14 -11.86
C GLU A 16 14.47 27.75 -11.90
N PRO A 17 15.22 26.67 -12.23
CA PRO A 17 14.70 25.32 -12.18
C PRO A 17 14.42 24.91 -10.73
N LEU A 18 13.17 24.55 -10.44
CA LEU A 18 12.80 24.08 -9.11
C LEU A 18 13.46 22.72 -8.84
N THR A 19 14.33 22.67 -7.84
CA THR A 19 14.98 21.42 -7.42
C THR A 19 14.44 20.94 -6.09
N VAL A 20 13.78 19.78 -6.13
CA VAL A 20 13.17 19.13 -4.97
C VAL A 20 14.05 17.96 -4.55
N ARG A 21 14.35 17.91 -3.25
CA ARG A 21 15.02 16.75 -2.64
C ARG A 21 13.97 15.79 -2.08
N LEU A 22 14.39 14.56 -1.81
CA LEU A 22 13.59 13.60 -1.06
C LEU A 22 13.15 14.21 0.28
N ARG A 23 11.96 13.85 0.77
CA ARG A 23 11.50 14.35 2.09
C ARG A 23 12.56 14.13 3.18
N SER A 24 12.62 15.06 4.13
CA SER A 24 13.59 15.02 5.23
C SER A 24 13.44 13.75 6.08
N GLU A 25 12.22 13.27 6.27
CA GLU A 25 11.88 12.03 6.98
C GLU A 25 12.65 10.82 6.42
N TYR A 26 12.53 10.55 5.12
CA TYR A 26 13.21 9.42 4.48
C TYR A 26 14.74 9.55 4.52
N ARG A 27 15.26 10.77 4.40
CA ARG A 27 16.71 11.04 4.53
C ARG A 27 17.24 10.81 5.94
N ARG A 28 16.46 11.16 6.97
CA ARG A 28 16.79 10.89 8.37
C ARG A 28 16.70 9.40 8.66
N CYS A 29 15.64 8.73 8.21
CA CYS A 29 15.47 7.29 8.37
C CYS A 29 16.63 6.50 7.75
N SER A 30 17.06 6.83 6.51
CA SER A 30 18.18 6.14 5.88
C SER A 30 19.50 6.39 6.63
N LEU A 31 19.71 7.61 7.13
CA LEU A 31 20.88 7.92 7.97
C LEU A 31 20.86 7.11 9.28
N TYR A 32 19.73 7.05 9.97
CA TYR A 32 19.59 6.27 11.21
C TYR A 32 19.85 4.78 10.99
N VAL A 33 19.39 4.23 9.86
CA VAL A 33 19.70 2.84 9.48
C VAL A 33 21.20 2.66 9.30
N VAL A 34 21.88 3.52 8.52
CA VAL A 34 23.33 3.40 8.30
C VAL A 34 24.11 3.55 9.60
N VAL A 35 23.80 4.58 10.41
CA VAL A 35 24.49 4.81 11.68
C VAL A 35 24.26 3.65 12.64
N GLY A 36 23.02 3.17 12.77
CA GLY A 36 22.68 2.03 13.62
C GLY A 36 23.41 0.76 13.20
N PHE A 37 23.41 0.41 11.91
CA PHE A 37 24.15 -0.75 11.41
C PHE A 37 25.65 -0.59 11.56
N THR A 38 26.20 0.61 11.31
CA THR A 38 27.64 0.87 11.50
C THR A 38 28.05 0.65 12.96
N LEU A 39 27.27 1.16 13.91
CA LEU A 39 27.52 0.96 15.33
C LEU A 39 27.47 -0.54 15.71
N VAL A 40 26.48 -1.28 15.22
CA VAL A 40 26.39 -2.74 15.43
C VAL A 40 27.58 -3.46 14.81
N THR A 41 27.99 -3.10 13.60
CA THR A 41 29.13 -3.71 12.91
C THR A 41 30.44 -3.45 13.67
N VAL A 42 30.68 -2.21 14.10
CA VAL A 42 31.87 -1.86 14.92
C VAL A 42 31.85 -2.62 16.24
N LEU A 43 30.72 -2.67 16.93
CA LEU A 43 30.58 -3.40 18.20
C LEU A 43 30.89 -4.89 18.02
N VAL A 44 30.37 -5.53 16.98
CA VAL A 44 30.63 -6.94 16.68
C VAL A 44 32.08 -7.17 16.26
N ALA A 45 32.69 -6.26 15.50
CA ALA A 45 34.08 -6.37 15.09
C ALA A 45 35.04 -6.31 16.28
N VAL A 46 34.72 -5.52 17.32
CA VAL A 46 35.56 -5.37 18.52
C VAL A 46 35.41 -6.56 19.48
N LEU A 47 34.37 -7.40 19.35
CA LEU A 47 34.10 -8.54 20.23
C LEU A 47 34.77 -9.85 19.71
N PRO A 48 35.69 -10.49 20.47
CA PRO A 48 36.21 -11.81 20.13
C PRO A 48 35.18 -12.94 20.37
N PRO A 49 35.22 -14.07 19.63
CA PRO A 49 36.14 -14.43 18.54
C PRO A 49 35.65 -14.01 17.14
N GLN A 50 36.56 -13.42 16.34
CA GLN A 50 36.29 -12.81 15.02
C GLN A 50 36.27 -13.81 13.85
N ARG A 51 35.49 -14.91 13.91
CA ARG A 51 35.56 -15.93 12.85
C ARG A 51 34.85 -15.60 11.53
N ALA A 52 34.07 -14.52 11.43
CA ALA A 52 33.49 -14.09 10.14
C ALA A 52 32.99 -12.63 10.16
N TRP A 53 33.82 -11.70 9.68
CA TRP A 53 33.48 -10.28 9.49
C TRP A 53 32.90 -9.99 8.09
N TRP A 54 33.12 -10.90 7.14
CA TRP A 54 32.58 -10.84 5.78
C TRP A 54 31.04 -10.75 5.66
N PRO A 55 30.21 -11.36 6.52
CA PRO A 55 28.75 -11.21 6.41
C PRO A 55 28.28 -9.81 6.83
N MET A 56 29.06 -9.08 7.65
CA MET A 56 28.70 -7.72 8.07
C MET A 56 28.88 -6.71 6.93
N GLY A 57 29.96 -6.82 6.15
CA GLY A 57 30.15 -5.99 4.94
C GLY A 57 29.04 -6.21 3.90
N LEU A 58 28.53 -7.44 3.81
CA LEU A 58 27.42 -7.83 2.95
C LEU A 58 26.07 -7.19 3.36
N ILE A 59 25.93 -6.80 4.64
CA ILE A 59 24.73 -6.12 5.15
C ILE A 59 24.91 -4.59 5.16
N LEU A 60 26.09 -4.10 5.58
CA LEU A 60 26.38 -2.67 5.65
C LEU A 60 26.46 -2.03 4.25
N GLY A 61 27.02 -2.73 3.26
CA GLY A 61 27.12 -2.26 1.87
C GLY A 61 25.78 -1.84 1.28
N PRO A 62 24.74 -2.70 1.30
CA PRO A 62 23.38 -2.34 0.89
C PRO A 62 22.79 -1.15 1.66
N CYS A 63 23.02 -1.05 2.98
CA CYS A 63 22.54 0.09 3.78
C CYS A 63 23.19 1.41 3.33
N VAL A 64 24.52 1.41 3.13
CA VAL A 64 25.26 2.58 2.64
C VAL A 64 24.82 2.94 1.22
N LEU A 65 24.66 1.96 0.34
CA LEU A 65 24.17 2.17 -1.03
C LEU A 65 22.76 2.77 -1.03
N LEU A 66 21.87 2.28 -0.17
CA LEU A 66 20.52 2.83 0.01
C LEU A 66 20.57 4.28 0.52
N TRP A 67 21.45 4.58 1.47
CA TRP A 67 21.63 5.96 1.95
C TRP A 67 22.16 6.87 0.84
N LEU A 68 23.19 6.46 0.09
CA LEU A 68 23.69 7.20 -1.07
C LEU A 68 22.61 7.38 -2.14
N TYR A 69 21.79 6.36 -2.39
CA TYR A 69 20.64 6.45 -3.30
C TYR A 69 19.65 7.52 -2.81
N VAL A 70 19.28 7.51 -1.53
CA VAL A 70 18.37 8.48 -0.91
C VAL A 70 18.93 9.91 -0.92
N GLN A 71 20.23 10.09 -0.64
CA GLN A 71 20.87 11.41 -0.64
C GLN A 71 21.10 11.98 -2.04
N SER A 72 21.35 11.11 -3.03
CA SER A 72 21.54 11.50 -4.42
C SER A 72 20.24 11.77 -5.17
N TRP A 73 19.10 11.32 -4.62
CA TRP A 73 17.79 11.52 -5.24
C TRP A 73 17.45 13.01 -5.30
N ARG A 74 17.21 13.50 -6.52
CA ARG A 74 16.71 14.84 -6.78
C ARG A 74 15.71 14.82 -7.92
N LEU A 75 14.69 15.66 -7.81
CA LEU A 75 13.75 15.94 -8.88
C LEU A 75 13.94 17.41 -9.27
N ARG A 76 14.37 17.65 -10.50
CA ARG A 76 14.48 18.98 -11.11
C ARG A 76 13.30 19.16 -12.04
N ILE A 77 12.63 20.29 -11.93
CA ILE A 77 11.47 20.65 -12.73
C ILE A 77 11.86 21.88 -13.53
N ASP A 78 11.78 21.78 -14.86
CA ASP A 78 12.15 22.86 -15.76
C ASP A 78 11.15 22.99 -16.92
N ARG A 79 11.45 23.89 -17.85
CA ARG A 79 10.59 24.15 -19.02
C ARG A 79 10.53 22.98 -20.01
N THR A 80 11.49 22.06 -19.95
CA THR A 80 11.55 20.91 -20.87
C THR A 80 10.88 19.67 -20.30
N GLY A 81 10.89 19.51 -18.97
CA GLY A 81 10.31 18.36 -18.32
C GLY A 81 10.64 18.24 -16.83
N LEU A 82 10.60 16.99 -16.39
CA LEU A 82 11.04 16.52 -15.07
C LEU A 82 12.33 15.74 -15.24
N ALA A 83 13.44 16.24 -14.70
CA ALA A 83 14.68 15.48 -14.62
C ALA A 83 14.80 14.84 -13.23
N ARG A 84 15.00 13.52 -13.18
CA ARG A 84 15.21 12.78 -11.94
C ARG A 84 16.66 12.29 -11.87
N ARG A 85 17.34 12.57 -10.77
CA ARG A 85 18.67 12.04 -10.47
C ARG A 85 18.58 10.80 -9.59
N ARG A 86 19.29 9.72 -9.96
CA ARG A 86 19.47 8.50 -9.16
C ARG A 86 20.94 8.06 -9.24
N LEU A 87 21.63 7.96 -8.10
CA LEU A 87 23.03 7.50 -8.03
C LEU A 87 23.95 8.14 -9.08
N GLY A 88 23.78 9.45 -9.32
CA GLY A 88 24.59 10.20 -10.28
C GLY A 88 24.01 10.29 -11.70
N VAL A 89 23.10 9.40 -12.10
CA VAL A 89 22.49 9.40 -13.43
C VAL A 89 21.25 10.29 -13.45
N TRP A 90 21.15 11.17 -14.44
CA TRP A 90 19.95 11.96 -14.71
C TRP A 90 19.09 11.27 -15.77
N SER A 91 17.79 11.16 -15.48
CA SER A 91 16.78 10.72 -16.44
C SER A 91 15.73 11.82 -16.60
N THR A 92 15.57 12.30 -17.83
CA THR A 92 14.66 13.39 -18.19
C THR A 92 13.35 12.85 -18.72
N TRP A 93 12.23 13.29 -18.16
CA TRP A 93 10.86 13.01 -18.57
C TRP A 93 10.27 14.28 -19.18
N THR A 94 10.18 14.35 -20.50
CA THR A 94 9.84 15.61 -21.18
C THR A 94 8.34 15.88 -21.15
N TRP A 95 7.93 17.15 -21.14
CA TRP A 95 6.51 17.50 -21.21
C TRP A 95 5.83 17.00 -22.48
N SER A 96 6.58 16.90 -23.59
CA SER A 96 6.11 16.30 -24.83
C SER A 96 5.66 14.85 -24.64
N GLN A 97 6.41 14.05 -23.87
CA GLN A 97 6.08 12.65 -23.58
C GLN A 97 4.79 12.50 -22.74
N PHE A 98 4.42 13.54 -21.99
CA PHE A 98 3.12 13.59 -21.30
C PHE A 98 2.01 13.97 -22.29
N ALA A 99 2.26 14.97 -23.15
CA ALA A 99 1.29 15.47 -24.11
C ALA A 99 0.96 14.50 -25.26
N ASP A 100 1.93 13.70 -25.70
CA ASP A 100 1.77 12.70 -26.75
C ASP A 100 1.23 11.35 -26.24
N GLY A 101 1.00 11.21 -24.92
CA GLY A 101 0.48 9.99 -24.31
C GLY A 101 1.50 8.84 -24.16
N THR A 102 2.78 9.06 -24.50
CA THR A 102 3.85 8.06 -24.28
C THR A 102 4.01 7.72 -22.80
N VAL A 103 3.79 8.71 -21.93
CA VAL A 103 3.69 8.55 -20.49
C VAL A 103 2.23 8.36 -20.11
N GLN A 104 1.95 7.23 -19.47
CA GLN A 104 0.63 6.85 -19.00
C GLN A 104 0.47 7.20 -17.52
N ALA A 105 -0.68 7.78 -17.17
CA ALA A 105 -1.08 7.90 -15.78
C ALA A 105 -1.30 6.51 -15.19
N THR A 106 -0.91 6.33 -13.94
CA THR A 106 -1.24 5.13 -13.18
C THR A 106 -2.44 5.39 -12.26
N ASP A 107 -2.94 4.35 -11.61
CA ASP A 107 -4.02 4.45 -10.62
C ASP A 107 -3.64 5.31 -9.40
N SER A 108 -2.34 5.47 -9.13
CA SER A 108 -1.86 6.39 -8.11
C SER A 108 -1.84 7.81 -8.67
N PRO A 109 -2.47 8.80 -7.97
CA PRO A 109 -2.50 10.18 -8.43
C PRO A 109 -1.11 10.76 -8.66
N LEU A 110 -0.11 10.25 -7.92
CA LEU A 110 1.28 10.74 -7.89
C LEU A 110 2.25 9.84 -8.66
N SER A 111 1.77 8.89 -9.47
CA SER A 111 2.66 7.99 -10.21
C SER A 111 2.34 7.89 -11.70
N PHE A 112 3.40 7.80 -12.50
CA PHE A 112 3.36 7.74 -13.95
C PHE A 112 4.25 6.61 -14.48
N ARG A 113 3.91 6.08 -15.65
CA ARG A 113 4.61 4.96 -16.29
C ARG A 113 4.93 5.29 -17.74
N CYS A 114 6.14 5.00 -18.19
CA CYS A 114 6.54 5.14 -19.59
C CYS A 114 7.03 3.79 -20.13
N PRO A 115 6.19 3.01 -20.86
CA PRO A 115 6.51 1.65 -21.27
C PRO A 115 7.78 1.51 -22.13
N THR A 116 8.06 2.53 -22.95
CA THR A 116 9.21 2.60 -23.86
C THR A 116 10.55 2.72 -23.14
N ARG A 117 10.55 3.07 -21.84
CA ARG A 117 11.78 3.16 -21.04
C ARG A 117 12.26 1.79 -20.52
N PRO A 118 13.57 1.67 -20.20
CA PRO A 118 14.12 0.51 -19.51
C PRO A 118 13.37 0.22 -18.20
N TRP A 119 13.30 -1.04 -17.82
CA TRP A 119 12.50 -1.49 -16.67
C TRP A 119 12.85 -0.75 -15.36
N TRP A 120 14.10 -0.35 -15.16
CA TRP A 120 14.58 0.37 -13.98
C TRP A 120 14.19 1.86 -13.95
N ASP A 121 13.85 2.47 -15.10
CA ASP A 121 13.40 3.87 -15.23
C ASP A 121 11.97 3.99 -15.75
N ARG A 122 11.24 2.88 -15.83
CA ARG A 122 9.87 2.84 -16.38
C ARG A 122 8.84 3.59 -15.55
N TRP A 123 9.14 3.86 -14.28
CA TRP A 123 8.21 4.42 -13.30
C TRP A 123 8.71 5.73 -12.74
N LEU A 124 7.82 6.71 -12.69
CA LEU A 124 8.00 8.00 -12.04
C LEU A 124 7.03 8.11 -10.86
N HIS A 125 7.56 7.99 -9.65
CA HIS A 125 6.82 8.18 -8.40
C HIS A 125 7.17 9.54 -7.82
N LEU A 126 6.17 10.41 -7.68
CA LEU A 126 6.31 11.74 -7.08
C LEU A 126 6.07 11.73 -5.57
N GLU A 127 5.60 10.61 -4.99
CA GLU A 127 5.30 10.48 -3.56
C GLU A 127 6.48 10.79 -2.63
N PHE A 128 7.70 10.61 -3.13
CA PHE A 128 8.92 10.87 -2.37
C PHE A 128 9.33 12.35 -2.32
N ALA A 129 8.74 13.18 -3.17
CA ALA A 129 8.86 14.64 -3.11
C ALA A 129 7.97 15.19 -1.99
N ASP A 130 8.18 16.45 -1.62
CA ASP A 130 7.31 17.19 -0.71
C ASP A 130 5.83 17.08 -1.15
N ALA A 131 4.90 16.91 -0.20
CA ALA A 131 3.50 16.57 -0.49
C ALA A 131 2.81 17.62 -1.38
N ASP A 132 3.07 18.90 -1.12
CA ASP A 132 2.45 20.00 -1.84
C ASP A 132 3.02 20.11 -3.25
N VAL A 133 4.34 19.95 -3.37
CA VAL A 133 5.02 19.96 -4.67
C VAL A 133 4.61 18.75 -5.51
N ALA A 134 4.60 17.55 -4.92
CA ALA A 134 4.19 16.32 -5.58
C ALA A 134 2.77 16.44 -6.14
N THR A 135 1.84 16.99 -5.36
CA THR A 135 0.44 17.15 -5.77
C THR A 135 0.28 18.18 -6.89
N ARG A 136 0.96 19.34 -6.80
CA ARG A 136 0.95 20.35 -7.87
C ARG A 136 1.51 19.81 -9.18
N VAL A 137 2.68 19.16 -9.11
CA VAL A 137 3.35 18.58 -10.28
C VAL A 137 2.52 17.46 -10.90
N ALA A 138 1.96 16.57 -10.07
CA ALA A 138 1.09 15.50 -10.57
C ALA A 138 -0.16 16.05 -11.27
N ARG A 139 -0.77 17.11 -10.71
CA ARG A 139 -1.92 17.78 -11.33
C ARG A 139 -1.57 18.36 -12.69
N PHE A 140 -0.42 19.02 -12.80
CA PHE A 140 0.07 19.59 -14.07
C PHE A 140 0.44 18.52 -15.10
N CYS A 141 1.16 17.46 -14.70
CA CYS A 141 1.43 16.32 -15.58
C CYS A 141 0.12 15.76 -16.16
N ARG A 142 -0.92 15.62 -15.33
CA ARG A 142 -2.24 15.12 -15.75
C ARG A 142 -2.98 16.09 -16.65
N SER A 143 -2.85 17.41 -16.45
CA SER A 143 -3.48 18.40 -17.34
C SER A 143 -2.82 18.47 -18.72
N LEU A 144 -1.56 18.05 -18.84
CA LEU A 144 -0.87 17.96 -20.13
C LEU A 144 -1.23 16.69 -20.90
N MET A 145 -1.65 15.63 -20.21
CA MET A 145 -1.97 14.36 -20.86
C MET A 145 -3.19 14.50 -21.77
N PRO A 146 -3.23 13.77 -22.89
CA PRO A 146 -4.43 13.71 -23.70
C PRO A 146 -5.57 13.22 -22.79
N VAL A 147 -6.65 14.01 -22.71
CA VAL A 147 -7.91 13.55 -22.13
C VAL A 147 -8.26 12.29 -22.92
N PRO A 148 -8.53 11.14 -22.28
CA PRO A 148 -8.99 9.98 -23.02
C PRO A 148 -10.19 10.44 -23.84
N THR A 149 -10.00 10.53 -25.15
CA THR A 149 -11.02 11.03 -26.05
C THR A 149 -12.21 10.11 -25.86
N ALA A 150 -13.41 10.68 -25.76
CA ALA A 150 -14.62 9.91 -25.61
C ALA A 150 -14.71 8.79 -26.65
N GLU A 151 -14.05 8.82 -27.81
CA GLU A 151 -13.95 7.69 -28.75
C GLU A 151 -13.18 6.45 -28.24
N SER A 152 -12.12 6.60 -27.43
CA SER A 152 -11.45 5.45 -26.80
C SER A 152 -12.29 4.86 -25.66
N ASP A 153 -13.13 5.69 -25.03
CA ASP A 153 -14.09 5.27 -24.00
C ASP A 153 -15.49 4.92 -24.57
N ALA A 154 -15.82 5.33 -25.80
CA ALA A 154 -17.10 5.12 -26.49
C ALA A 154 -17.04 3.98 -27.50
N ALA A 155 -15.84 3.57 -27.94
CA ALA A 155 -15.62 2.19 -28.34
C ALA A 155 -15.90 1.22 -27.17
N THR A 156 -15.94 1.75 -25.95
CA THR A 156 -16.49 1.10 -24.76
C THR A 156 -17.87 1.68 -24.41
N ALA A 157 -18.77 1.85 -25.38
CA ALA A 157 -20.20 1.88 -25.07
C ALA A 157 -20.46 0.61 -24.24
N VAL A 158 -20.64 0.78 -22.93
CA VAL A 158 -20.59 -0.29 -21.94
C VAL A 158 -21.85 -1.14 -22.13
N SER A 159 -21.82 -2.03 -23.12
CA SER A 159 -22.69 -3.19 -23.15
C SER A 159 -22.51 -3.91 -21.82
N ALA A 160 -23.63 -4.28 -21.20
CA ALA A 160 -23.60 -5.08 -19.99
C ALA A 160 -22.69 -6.30 -20.26
N PRO A 161 -21.69 -6.56 -19.40
CA PRO A 161 -20.77 -7.66 -19.63
C PRO A 161 -21.55 -8.97 -19.70
N THR A 162 -21.16 -9.86 -20.61
CA THR A 162 -21.82 -11.15 -20.80
C THR A 162 -21.24 -12.19 -19.87
N GLU A 163 -19.93 -12.11 -19.62
CA GLU A 163 -19.24 -13.00 -18.70
C GLU A 163 -18.10 -12.31 -17.95
N ALA A 164 -17.84 -12.79 -16.74
CA ALA A 164 -16.66 -12.36 -15.99
C ALA A 164 -16.00 -13.56 -15.29
N THR A 165 -14.67 -13.65 -15.37
CA THR A 165 -13.88 -14.64 -14.64
C THR A 165 -13.03 -13.95 -13.57
N ILE A 166 -13.23 -14.36 -12.32
CA ILE A 166 -12.52 -13.87 -11.15
C ILE A 166 -11.55 -14.96 -10.69
N GLY A 167 -10.26 -14.69 -10.76
CA GLY A 167 -9.24 -15.52 -10.12
C GLY A 167 -9.07 -15.07 -8.67
N PHE A 168 -9.24 -15.97 -7.70
CA PHE A 168 -9.08 -15.66 -6.29
C PHE A 168 -8.39 -16.79 -5.52
N GLY A 169 -7.61 -16.43 -4.49
CA GLY A 169 -6.68 -17.38 -3.88
C GLY A 169 -5.66 -17.92 -4.88
N ILE A 170 -5.01 -19.04 -4.56
CA ILE A 170 -3.91 -19.55 -5.39
C ILE A 170 -4.44 -20.33 -6.61
N PHE A 171 -5.55 -21.05 -6.47
CA PHE A 171 -6.02 -22.02 -7.48
C PHE A 171 -7.52 -21.94 -7.79
N ARG A 172 -8.25 -20.94 -7.26
CA ARG A 172 -9.70 -20.84 -7.48
C ARG A 172 -10.03 -19.85 -8.57
N ARG A 173 -11.00 -20.22 -9.40
CA ARG A 173 -11.59 -19.35 -10.41
C ARG A 173 -13.10 -19.39 -10.25
N LEU A 174 -13.72 -18.22 -10.37
CA LEU A 174 -15.16 -18.07 -10.40
C LEU A 174 -15.54 -17.45 -11.72
N ARG A 175 -16.28 -18.17 -12.55
CA ARG A 175 -16.88 -17.62 -13.76
C ARG A 175 -18.31 -17.21 -13.43
N LEU A 176 -18.68 -16.03 -13.89
CA LEU A 176 -19.95 -15.38 -13.68
C LEU A 176 -20.62 -15.22 -15.02
N THR A 177 -21.87 -15.66 -15.13
CA THR A 177 -22.72 -15.48 -16.31
C THR A 177 -24.09 -15.00 -15.87
N ALA A 178 -24.93 -14.59 -16.81
CA ALA A 178 -26.31 -14.21 -16.51
C ALA A 178 -27.13 -15.37 -15.87
N GLN A 179 -26.75 -16.63 -16.13
CA GLN A 179 -27.46 -17.82 -15.65
C GLN A 179 -27.00 -18.30 -14.26
N GLY A 180 -25.83 -17.86 -13.78
CA GLY A 180 -25.31 -18.32 -12.50
C GLY A 180 -23.81 -18.17 -12.36
N ILE A 181 -23.25 -19.04 -11.54
CA ILE A 181 -21.83 -19.07 -11.22
C ILE A 181 -21.24 -20.46 -11.48
N GLU A 182 -20.02 -20.49 -11.99
CA GLU A 182 -19.22 -21.70 -12.12
C GLU A 182 -17.96 -21.53 -11.26
N LEU A 183 -17.88 -22.30 -10.19
CA LEU A 183 -16.77 -22.29 -9.25
C LEU A 183 -15.82 -23.45 -9.58
N GLN A 184 -14.59 -23.11 -9.93
CA GLN A 184 -13.51 -24.07 -10.16
C GLN A 184 -12.52 -24.02 -8.98
N ASP A 185 -12.40 -25.11 -8.23
CA ASP A 185 -11.44 -25.29 -7.14
C ASP A 185 -10.60 -26.54 -7.36
N ARG A 186 -9.34 -26.37 -7.81
CA ARG A 186 -8.28 -27.39 -8.05
C ARG A 186 -8.64 -28.66 -8.84
N ARG A 187 -9.67 -29.41 -8.44
CA ARG A 187 -10.15 -30.66 -9.04
C ARG A 187 -11.67 -30.72 -9.21
N GLU A 188 -12.41 -29.81 -8.58
CA GLU A 188 -13.86 -29.78 -8.62
C GLU A 188 -14.33 -28.52 -9.35
N THR A 189 -15.25 -28.72 -10.28
CA THR A 189 -15.99 -27.64 -10.93
C THR A 189 -17.45 -27.81 -10.53
N GLY A 190 -17.98 -26.84 -9.79
CA GLY A 190 -19.39 -26.79 -9.40
C GLY A 190 -20.09 -25.66 -10.14
N GLN A 191 -21.25 -25.94 -10.72
CA GLN A 191 -22.11 -24.93 -11.33
C GLN A 191 -23.34 -24.71 -10.44
N TYR A 192 -23.63 -23.44 -10.15
CA TYR A 192 -24.72 -23.05 -9.26
C TYR A 192 -25.53 -21.95 -9.90
N ASP A 193 -26.85 -22.08 -9.85
CA ASP A 193 -27.77 -21.01 -10.21
C ASP A 193 -27.65 -19.86 -9.19
N TRP A 194 -27.96 -18.64 -9.62
CA TRP A 194 -28.07 -17.46 -8.79
C TRP A 194 -29.08 -17.59 -7.64
N ASP A 195 -30.07 -18.48 -7.75
CA ASP A 195 -31.00 -18.78 -6.66
C ASP A 195 -30.33 -19.55 -5.51
N ALA A 196 -29.28 -20.34 -5.79
CA ALA A 196 -28.50 -21.02 -4.77
C ALA A 196 -27.47 -20.10 -4.09
N VAL A 197 -27.18 -18.93 -4.67
CA VAL A 197 -26.19 -17.98 -4.16
C VAL A 197 -26.84 -17.04 -3.14
N LEU A 198 -26.58 -17.31 -1.86
CA LEU A 198 -27.11 -16.51 -0.76
C LEU A 198 -26.40 -15.16 -0.63
N THR A 199 -25.09 -15.12 -0.85
CA THR A 199 -24.32 -13.87 -0.69
C THR A 199 -23.10 -13.86 -1.59
N PHE A 200 -22.98 -12.79 -2.38
CA PHE A 200 -21.81 -12.43 -3.17
C PHE A 200 -21.21 -11.15 -2.59
N ARG A 201 -20.19 -11.31 -1.74
CA ARG A 201 -19.63 -10.20 -0.98
C ARG A 201 -18.22 -9.85 -1.44
N LEU A 202 -18.06 -8.61 -1.88
CA LEU A 202 -16.77 -8.01 -2.19
C LEU A 202 -16.29 -7.18 -1.00
N VAL A 203 -15.26 -7.67 -0.30
CA VAL A 203 -14.61 -6.97 0.80
C VAL A 203 -13.37 -6.25 0.29
N ARG A 204 -13.40 -4.93 0.33
CA ARG A 204 -12.30 -4.07 -0.09
C ARG A 204 -11.53 -3.55 1.11
N ARG A 205 -10.30 -4.06 1.28
CA ARG A 205 -9.38 -3.58 2.31
C ARG A 205 -8.43 -2.56 1.70
N ILE A 206 -8.67 -1.28 2.00
CA ILE A 206 -7.77 -0.20 1.61
C ILE A 206 -6.72 -0.08 2.72
N VAL A 207 -5.48 -0.45 2.44
CA VAL A 207 -4.32 -0.12 3.29
C VAL A 207 -3.65 1.10 2.66
N GLN A 208 -3.02 1.99 3.43
CA GLN A 208 -2.54 3.31 2.99
C GLN A 208 -1.93 3.37 1.56
N HIS A 209 -1.21 2.34 1.13
CA HIS A 209 -0.54 2.26 -0.17
C HIS A 209 -1.04 1.13 -1.09
N GLY A 210 -2.10 0.39 -0.71
CA GLY A 210 -2.57 -0.76 -1.49
C GLY A 210 -4.02 -1.12 -1.23
N VAL A 211 -4.71 -1.56 -2.28
CA VAL A 211 -6.07 -2.10 -2.18
C VAL A 211 -5.99 -3.61 -2.30
N VAL A 212 -6.46 -4.30 -1.27
CA VAL A 212 -6.64 -5.75 -1.29
C VAL A 212 -8.13 -6.03 -1.40
N ASN A 213 -8.54 -6.61 -2.52
CA ASN A 213 -9.91 -7.03 -2.75
C ASN A 213 -10.03 -8.51 -2.36
N ARG A 214 -11.02 -8.84 -1.53
CA ARG A 214 -11.33 -10.20 -1.10
C ARG A 214 -12.76 -10.52 -1.49
N LEU A 215 -12.95 -11.69 -2.07
CA LEU A 215 -14.26 -12.24 -2.38
C LEU A 215 -14.69 -13.19 -1.25
N GLU A 216 -15.93 -13.06 -0.81
CA GLU A 216 -16.62 -13.99 0.08
C GLU A 216 -17.94 -14.42 -0.58
N LEU A 217 -18.04 -15.70 -0.92
CA LEU A 217 -19.19 -16.29 -1.60
C LEU A 217 -19.83 -17.32 -0.66
N HIS A 218 -21.13 -17.18 -0.44
CA HIS A 218 -21.93 -18.11 0.34
C HIS A 218 -22.98 -18.72 -0.59
N VAL A 219 -22.91 -20.03 -0.77
CA VAL A 219 -23.83 -20.81 -1.62
C VAL A 219 -24.52 -21.84 -0.75
N GLN A 220 -25.81 -22.03 -0.96
CA GLN A 220 -26.61 -22.98 -0.19
C GLN A 220 -26.01 -24.39 -0.28
N GLY A 221 -25.84 -25.05 0.86
CA GLY A 221 -25.29 -26.41 0.93
C GLY A 221 -23.76 -26.51 0.78
N MET A 222 -23.04 -25.38 0.68
CA MET A 222 -21.58 -25.35 0.64
C MET A 222 -20.97 -24.61 1.82
N SER A 223 -19.72 -24.95 2.16
CA SER A 223 -18.91 -24.14 3.07
C SER A 223 -18.53 -22.80 2.43
N ASP A 224 -18.45 -21.75 3.24
CA ASP A 224 -18.12 -20.40 2.76
C ASP A 224 -16.82 -20.35 1.95
N VAL A 225 -16.94 -19.89 0.71
CA VAL A 225 -15.80 -19.78 -0.21
C VAL A 225 -15.23 -18.38 -0.12
N ARG A 226 -13.99 -18.27 0.38
CA ARG A 226 -13.34 -16.96 0.59
C ARG A 226 -11.93 -16.93 0.01
N GLY A 227 -11.52 -15.79 -0.56
CA GLY A 227 -10.13 -15.60 -0.99
C GLY A 227 -9.82 -14.23 -1.57
N GLN A 228 -8.52 -13.90 -1.63
CA GLN A 228 -8.04 -12.64 -2.21
C GLN A 228 -8.16 -12.67 -3.73
N ILE A 229 -8.72 -11.64 -4.33
CA ILE A 229 -8.88 -11.51 -5.78
C ILE A 229 -7.52 -11.15 -6.39
N ASN A 230 -7.02 -12.04 -7.24
CA ASN A 230 -5.73 -11.91 -7.92
C ASN A 230 -5.88 -11.43 -9.37
N SER A 231 -7.02 -11.70 -10.00
CA SER A 231 -7.34 -11.20 -11.34
C SER A 231 -8.84 -11.13 -11.56
N VAL A 232 -9.30 -10.17 -12.35
CA VAL A 232 -10.64 -10.13 -12.91
C VAL A 232 -10.49 -10.04 -14.42
N VAL A 233 -11.23 -10.85 -15.15
CA VAL A 233 -11.34 -10.82 -16.60
C VAL A 233 -12.80 -10.59 -16.91
N ILE A 234 -13.14 -9.56 -17.67
CA ILE A 234 -14.52 -9.27 -18.08
C ILE A 234 -14.54 -9.32 -19.60
N ASP A 235 -15.40 -10.15 -20.17
CA ASP A 235 -15.52 -10.37 -21.63
C ASP A 235 -14.16 -10.59 -22.31
N GLY A 236 -13.34 -11.49 -21.75
CA GLY A 236 -11.99 -11.80 -22.24
C GLY A 236 -10.92 -10.73 -21.94
N GLN A 237 -11.29 -9.53 -21.50
CA GLN A 237 -10.35 -8.47 -21.17
C GLN A 237 -9.87 -8.57 -19.71
N ARG A 238 -8.57 -8.79 -19.51
CA ARG A 238 -7.97 -8.86 -18.17
C ARG A 238 -7.86 -7.48 -17.53
N ILE A 239 -8.63 -7.25 -16.48
CA ILE A 239 -8.56 -6.06 -15.64
C ILE A 239 -7.65 -6.37 -14.44
N GLY A 240 -6.58 -5.59 -14.29
CA GLY A 240 -5.71 -5.70 -13.11
C GLY A 240 -6.49 -5.34 -11.84
N THR A 241 -6.50 -6.24 -10.84
CA THR A 241 -7.26 -6.05 -9.58
C THR A 241 -6.38 -5.71 -8.38
N ILE A 242 -5.07 -5.93 -8.50
CA ILE A 242 -4.10 -5.70 -7.43
C ILE A 242 -3.63 -4.24 -7.53
N GLY A 243 -3.85 -3.47 -6.47
CA GLY A 243 -3.36 -2.08 -6.37
C GLY A 243 -4.21 -1.02 -7.07
N LYS A 244 -5.21 -1.40 -7.88
CA LYS A 244 -6.10 -0.44 -8.53
C LYS A 244 -7.10 0.17 -7.54
N ARG A 245 -7.15 1.51 -7.49
CA ARG A 245 -8.11 2.27 -6.65
C ARG A 245 -9.49 2.41 -7.30
N GLN A 246 -9.60 2.28 -8.61
CA GLN A 246 -10.87 2.43 -9.32
C GLN A 246 -11.72 1.14 -9.18
N MET A 247 -13.03 1.33 -8.96
CA MET A 247 -14.03 0.26 -8.80
C MET A 247 -14.87 0.02 -10.06
N GLU A 248 -14.45 0.54 -11.22
CA GLU A 248 -15.20 0.37 -12.49
C GLU A 248 -15.44 -1.11 -12.83
N TRP A 249 -14.50 -1.98 -12.50
CA TRP A 249 -14.69 -3.42 -12.67
C TRP A 249 -15.74 -3.99 -11.70
N ALA A 250 -15.88 -3.44 -10.50
CA ALA A 250 -16.86 -3.90 -9.53
C ALA A 250 -18.27 -3.43 -9.88
N SER A 251 -18.44 -2.22 -10.45
CA SER A 251 -19.72 -1.79 -10.99
C SER A 251 -20.11 -2.65 -12.20
N ARG A 252 -19.15 -3.00 -13.07
CA ARG A 252 -19.39 -3.97 -14.16
C ARG A 252 -19.73 -5.37 -13.67
N LEU A 253 -19.13 -5.83 -12.56
CA LEU A 253 -19.53 -7.09 -11.95
C LEU A 253 -20.94 -7.03 -11.38
N SER A 254 -21.34 -5.89 -10.79
CA SER A 254 -22.67 -5.75 -10.19
C SER A 254 -23.82 -5.86 -11.18
N SER A 255 -23.59 -5.69 -12.48
CA SER A 255 -24.62 -5.94 -13.51
C SER A 255 -24.79 -7.42 -13.86
N LEU A 256 -23.79 -8.26 -13.57
CA LEU A 256 -23.87 -9.72 -13.74
C LEU A 256 -24.43 -10.44 -12.51
N VAL A 257 -24.31 -9.82 -11.34
CA VAL A 257 -24.74 -10.40 -10.06
C VAL A 257 -26.09 -9.83 -9.68
N PRO A 258 -27.09 -10.65 -9.35
CA PRO A 258 -28.39 -10.17 -8.87
C PRO A 258 -28.24 -9.20 -7.69
N PRO A 259 -28.98 -8.07 -7.68
CA PRO A 259 -28.87 -7.07 -6.62
C PRO A 259 -29.10 -7.63 -5.20
N ARG A 260 -29.93 -8.67 -5.09
CA ARG A 260 -30.25 -9.34 -3.81
C ARG A 260 -29.04 -9.99 -3.13
N CYS A 261 -28.06 -10.47 -3.88
CA CYS A 261 -26.88 -11.16 -3.33
C CYS A 261 -25.61 -10.30 -3.36
N TRP A 262 -25.58 -9.23 -4.17
CA TRP A 262 -24.43 -8.35 -4.29
C TRP A 262 -24.24 -7.45 -3.05
N GLN A 263 -23.08 -7.56 -2.40
CA GLN A 263 -22.70 -6.72 -1.27
C GLN A 263 -21.27 -6.22 -1.44
N VAL A 264 -21.04 -4.91 -1.31
CA VAL A 264 -19.71 -4.32 -1.33
C VAL A 264 -19.43 -3.66 0.02
N PHE A 265 -18.36 -4.09 0.67
CA PHE A 265 -17.89 -3.51 1.92
C PHE A 265 -16.53 -2.90 1.72
N GLN A 266 -16.29 -1.73 2.30
CA GLN A 266 -15.01 -1.05 2.22
C GLN A 266 -14.50 -0.79 3.63
N THR A 267 -13.20 -0.95 3.89
CA THR A 267 -12.66 -0.65 5.23
C THR A 267 -12.41 0.84 5.47
N PHE A 268 -12.48 1.67 4.43
CA PHE A 268 -12.25 3.12 4.46
C PHE A 268 -13.22 3.85 3.51
N GLY A 269 -13.39 5.16 3.74
CA GLY A 269 -14.32 6.01 3.00
C GLY A 269 -15.59 6.29 3.81
N ASP A 270 -16.56 6.94 3.19
CA ASP A 270 -17.86 7.15 3.80
C ASP A 270 -18.61 5.83 3.99
N LEU A 271 -19.50 5.80 4.96
CA LEU A 271 -20.35 4.65 5.24
C LEU A 271 -21.52 4.65 4.27
N GLN A 272 -21.64 3.59 3.48
CA GLN A 272 -22.74 3.46 2.53
C GLN A 272 -23.98 2.81 3.13
N SER A 273 -23.81 2.00 4.17
CA SER A 273 -24.91 1.31 4.85
C SER A 273 -24.55 0.97 6.29
N ARG A 274 -25.58 0.66 7.09
CA ARG A 274 -25.40 0.16 8.46
C ARG A 274 -24.62 -1.15 8.50
N ALA A 275 -24.90 -2.07 7.58
CA ALA A 275 -24.18 -3.34 7.46
C ALA A 275 -22.68 -3.12 7.19
N ASP A 276 -22.32 -2.09 6.41
CA ASP A 276 -20.90 -1.72 6.18
C ASP A 276 -20.23 -1.22 7.47
N GLY A 277 -20.95 -0.45 8.28
CA GLY A 277 -20.43 -0.01 9.58
C GLY A 277 -20.24 -1.15 10.57
N GLU A 278 -21.21 -2.07 10.66
CA GLU A 278 -21.11 -3.25 11.52
C GLU A 278 -19.96 -4.17 11.06
N PHE A 279 -19.80 -4.36 9.76
CA PHE A 279 -18.67 -5.08 9.18
C PHE A 279 -17.33 -4.43 9.53
N ARG A 280 -17.19 -3.11 9.32
CA ARG A 280 -15.97 -2.35 9.67
C ARG A 280 -15.67 -2.45 11.16
N LEU A 281 -16.67 -2.35 12.03
CA LEU A 281 -16.51 -2.50 13.47
C LEU A 281 -15.99 -3.88 13.85
N ALA A 282 -16.62 -4.94 13.32
CA ALA A 282 -16.18 -6.31 13.54
C ALA A 282 -14.72 -6.52 13.05
N HIS A 283 -14.38 -5.97 11.89
CA HIS A 283 -13.03 -6.04 11.33
C HIS A 283 -11.99 -5.36 12.23
N TRP A 284 -12.25 -4.12 12.66
CA TRP A 284 -11.32 -3.36 13.49
C TRP A 284 -11.21 -3.92 14.91
N ARG A 285 -12.32 -4.40 15.49
CA ARG A 285 -12.32 -5.09 16.79
C ARG A 285 -11.48 -6.36 16.72
N LYS A 286 -11.65 -7.18 15.68
CA LYS A 286 -10.82 -8.39 15.46
C LYS A 286 -9.33 -8.05 15.28
N SER A 287 -9.02 -6.97 14.56
CA SER A 287 -7.64 -6.51 14.37
C SER A 287 -7.02 -6.02 15.68
N LEU A 288 -7.79 -5.27 16.48
CA LEU A 288 -7.37 -4.77 17.79
C LEU A 288 -7.14 -5.91 18.79
N THR A 289 -8.05 -6.90 18.87
CA THR A 289 -7.87 -8.06 19.75
C THR A 289 -6.65 -8.88 19.34
N THR A 290 -6.42 -9.05 18.04
CA THR A 290 -5.22 -9.70 17.53
C THR A 290 -3.95 -8.95 17.96
N VAL A 291 -3.87 -7.65 17.72
CA VAL A 291 -2.69 -6.85 18.12
C VAL A 291 -2.47 -6.89 19.63
N ARG A 292 -3.52 -6.71 20.44
CA ARG A 292 -3.41 -6.80 21.91
C ARG A 292 -2.97 -8.18 22.39
N ARG A 293 -3.44 -9.25 21.73
CA ARG A 293 -3.00 -10.61 22.03
C ARG A 293 -1.50 -10.77 21.78
N TRP A 294 -0.97 -10.20 20.71
CA TRP A 294 0.45 -10.33 20.34
C TRP A 294 1.37 -9.32 21.04
N GLN A 295 0.83 -8.22 21.56
CA GLN A 295 1.58 -7.14 22.20
C GLN A 295 2.56 -7.60 23.30
N PRO A 296 2.22 -8.51 24.22
CA PRO A 296 3.19 -9.00 25.20
C PRO A 296 4.20 -10.00 24.60
N TRP A 297 3.76 -10.86 23.67
CA TRP A 297 4.57 -12.01 23.21
C TRP A 297 5.62 -11.64 22.18
N LEU A 298 5.31 -10.77 21.23
CA LEU A 298 6.24 -10.41 20.15
C LEU A 298 7.53 -9.77 20.70
N PRO A 299 7.48 -8.76 21.57
CA PRO A 299 8.68 -8.15 22.16
C PRO A 299 9.47 -9.14 23.02
N LEU A 300 8.80 -10.03 23.76
CA LEU A 300 9.46 -11.11 24.48
C LEU A 300 10.17 -12.10 23.54
N ALA A 301 9.56 -12.45 22.41
CA ALA A 301 10.19 -13.31 21.40
C ALA A 301 11.42 -12.65 20.79
N PHE A 302 11.36 -11.34 20.49
CA PHE A 302 12.53 -10.59 20.03
C PHE A 302 13.62 -10.49 21.09
N LEU A 303 13.27 -10.30 22.37
CA LEU A 303 14.23 -10.32 23.47
C LEU A 303 14.87 -11.70 23.63
N ALA A 304 14.09 -12.78 23.54
CA ALA A 304 14.60 -14.14 23.63
C ALA A 304 15.56 -14.47 22.47
N LEU A 305 15.21 -14.10 21.23
CA LEU A 305 16.07 -14.24 20.06
C LEU A 305 17.34 -13.40 20.18
N GLY A 306 17.20 -12.15 20.66
CA GLY A 306 18.32 -11.27 20.92
C GLY A 306 19.26 -11.84 21.98
N ALA A 307 18.71 -12.36 23.08
CA ALA A 307 19.47 -12.98 24.16
C ALA A 307 20.19 -14.24 23.67
N TRP A 308 19.53 -15.10 22.91
CA TRP A 308 20.13 -16.29 22.31
C TRP A 308 21.38 -15.95 21.47
N GLY A 309 21.32 -14.88 20.67
CA GLY A 309 22.44 -14.44 19.85
C GLY A 309 23.53 -13.65 20.60
N CYS A 310 23.17 -12.86 21.62
CA CYS A 310 24.07 -11.91 22.28
C CYS A 310 24.71 -12.45 23.56
N VAL A 311 24.02 -13.31 24.33
CA VAL A 311 24.54 -13.86 25.60
C VAL A 311 25.86 -14.61 25.42
N PRO A 312 26.05 -15.50 24.42
CA PRO A 312 27.34 -16.15 24.20
C PRO A 312 28.48 -15.16 23.92
N LYS A 313 28.19 -14.07 23.20
CA LYS A 313 29.17 -13.01 22.91
C LYS A 313 29.49 -12.16 24.14
N LEU A 314 28.49 -11.92 25.00
CA LEU A 314 28.68 -11.25 26.29
C LEU A 314 29.59 -12.06 27.20
N VAL A 315 29.34 -13.37 27.32
CA VAL A 315 30.18 -14.27 28.12
C VAL A 315 31.60 -14.31 27.57
N ALA A 316 31.77 -14.39 26.25
CA ALA A 316 33.09 -14.36 25.61
C ALA A 316 33.83 -13.04 25.86
N CYS A 317 33.14 -11.89 25.78
CA CYS A 317 33.70 -10.57 26.06
C CYS A 317 34.10 -10.41 27.52
N TRP A 318 33.25 -10.87 28.44
CA TRP A 318 33.50 -10.80 29.87
C TRP A 318 34.75 -11.60 30.26
N ASN A 319 34.91 -12.78 29.66
CA ASN A 319 36.04 -13.68 29.90
C ASN A 319 37.31 -13.29 29.15
N ALA A 320 37.27 -12.29 28.26
CA ALA A 320 38.47 -11.80 27.59
C ALA A 320 39.39 -11.09 28.60
N GLN A 321 40.61 -11.61 28.76
CA GLN A 321 41.61 -11.09 29.72
C GLN A 321 42.21 -9.75 29.28
N PHE A 322 42.23 -9.44 27.99
CA PHE A 322 42.91 -8.27 27.43
C PHE A 322 42.05 -7.01 27.28
N VAL A 323 40.78 -7.04 27.73
CA VAL A 323 39.86 -5.90 27.61
C VAL A 323 39.78 -5.14 28.92
N PRO A 324 40.06 -3.81 28.95
CA PRO A 324 39.93 -3.00 30.15
C PRO A 324 38.53 -3.10 30.78
N PRO A 325 38.39 -3.05 32.13
CA PRO A 325 37.10 -3.23 32.80
C PRO A 325 36.00 -2.25 32.33
N TRP A 326 36.36 -1.00 32.06
CA TRP A 326 35.41 0.02 31.58
C TRP A 326 34.93 -0.28 30.16
N TRP A 327 35.77 -0.87 29.30
CA TRP A 327 35.35 -1.31 27.96
C TRP A 327 34.36 -2.48 28.02
N LYS A 328 34.48 -3.38 29.01
CA LYS A 328 33.49 -4.44 29.24
C LYS A 328 32.11 -3.86 29.60
N ALA A 329 32.09 -2.83 30.45
CA ALA A 329 30.87 -2.11 30.80
C ALA A 329 30.23 -1.43 29.57
N VAL A 330 31.03 -0.75 28.74
CA VAL A 330 30.55 -0.12 27.50
C VAL A 330 30.00 -1.16 26.53
N ALA A 331 30.72 -2.27 26.30
CA ALA A 331 30.26 -3.34 25.42
C ALA A 331 28.95 -3.97 25.90
N LEU A 332 28.79 -4.16 27.21
CA LEU A 332 27.55 -4.65 27.84
C LEU A 332 26.37 -3.69 27.60
N VAL A 333 26.57 -2.38 27.79
CA VAL A 333 25.52 -1.37 27.54
C VAL A 333 25.15 -1.34 26.05
N CYS A 334 26.13 -1.37 25.15
CA CYS A 334 25.85 -1.37 23.71
C CYS A 334 25.10 -2.65 23.27
N LEU A 335 25.51 -3.83 23.75
CA LEU A 335 24.84 -5.09 23.42
C LEU A 335 23.41 -5.13 23.97
N THR A 336 23.19 -4.66 25.20
CA THR A 336 21.84 -4.60 25.76
C THR A 336 20.94 -3.64 24.98
N LEU A 337 21.44 -2.47 24.57
CA LEU A 337 20.71 -1.54 23.70
C LEU A 337 20.36 -2.18 22.34
N VAL A 338 21.31 -2.86 21.70
CA VAL A 338 21.07 -3.56 20.43
C VAL A 338 20.03 -4.68 20.60
N MET A 339 20.03 -5.37 21.74
CA MET A 339 19.08 -6.44 22.05
C MET A 339 17.67 -5.90 22.33
N LEU A 340 17.58 -4.76 23.04
CA LEU A 340 16.34 -4.10 23.39
C LEU A 340 15.69 -3.38 22.20
N TRP A 341 16.49 -2.86 21.26
CA TRP A 341 16.00 -2.00 20.17
C TRP A 341 14.90 -2.64 19.30
N PRO A 342 15.03 -3.88 18.78
CA PRO A 342 13.96 -4.54 18.03
C PRO A 342 12.69 -4.74 18.86
N ALA A 343 12.83 -5.07 20.15
CA ALA A 343 11.71 -5.27 21.05
C ALA A 343 10.95 -3.96 21.31
N VAL A 344 11.68 -2.85 21.52
CA VAL A 344 11.11 -1.51 21.67
C VAL A 344 10.40 -1.06 20.39
N ILE A 345 11.01 -1.26 19.22
CA ILE A 345 10.38 -0.93 17.93
C ILE A 345 9.12 -1.76 17.72
N CYS A 346 9.18 -3.07 17.95
CA CYS A 346 8.03 -3.95 17.79
C CYS A 346 6.90 -3.56 18.75
N TRP A 347 7.22 -3.29 20.01
CA TRP A 347 6.27 -2.79 21.00
C TRP A 347 5.62 -1.48 20.56
N ALA A 348 6.43 -0.51 20.10
CA ALA A 348 5.94 0.77 19.61
C ALA A 348 4.99 0.58 18.41
N LEU A 349 5.36 -0.25 17.43
CA LEU A 349 4.53 -0.57 16.26
C LEU A 349 3.18 -1.18 16.67
N LEU A 350 3.17 -2.13 17.60
CA LEU A 350 1.94 -2.75 18.09
C LEU A 350 1.08 -1.75 18.88
N TYR A 351 1.70 -0.94 19.73
CA TYR A 351 1.03 0.11 20.49
C TYR A 351 0.36 1.15 19.58
N TYR A 352 1.10 1.71 18.62
CA TYR A 352 0.56 2.68 17.67
C TYR A 352 -0.51 2.07 16.77
N SER A 353 -0.34 0.81 16.34
CA SER A 353 -1.36 0.09 15.57
C SER A 353 -2.66 -0.09 16.37
N ALA A 354 -2.57 -0.49 17.64
CA ALA A 354 -3.72 -0.61 18.52
C ALA A 354 -4.45 0.73 18.69
N ARG A 355 -3.71 1.82 18.86
CA ARG A 355 -4.28 3.17 18.95
C ARG A 355 -5.00 3.58 17.66
N VAL A 356 -4.39 3.32 16.51
CA VAL A 356 -5.02 3.58 15.20
C VAL A 356 -6.31 2.78 15.04
N PHE A 357 -6.33 1.50 15.43
CA PHE A 357 -7.56 0.70 15.34
C PHE A 357 -8.65 1.18 16.31
N ALA A 358 -8.29 1.59 17.53
CA ALA A 358 -9.24 2.17 18.48
C ALA A 358 -9.87 3.47 17.95
N ASP A 359 -9.06 4.36 17.36
CA ASP A 359 -9.55 5.59 16.72
C ASP A 359 -10.48 5.29 15.54
N ARG A 360 -10.17 4.25 14.75
CA ARG A 360 -11.04 3.79 13.64
C ARG A 360 -12.37 3.22 14.11
N ILE A 361 -12.37 2.47 15.21
CA ILE A 361 -13.60 1.97 15.84
C ILE A 361 -14.47 3.16 16.24
N ARG A 362 -13.93 4.12 16.98
CA ARG A 362 -14.66 5.32 17.43
C ARG A 362 -15.25 6.11 16.25
N LYS A 363 -14.45 6.38 15.22
CA LYS A 363 -14.92 7.08 14.01
C LYS A 363 -16.05 6.34 13.29
N THR A 364 -16.01 5.01 13.29
CA THR A 364 -17.05 4.18 12.66
C THR A 364 -18.32 4.18 13.51
N GLU A 365 -18.20 4.13 14.83
CA GLU A 365 -19.34 4.24 15.77
C GLU A 365 -20.02 5.61 15.64
N ASP A 366 -19.25 6.71 15.64
CA ASP A 366 -19.77 8.07 15.47
C ASP A 366 -20.52 8.22 14.13
N ALA A 367 -19.99 7.64 13.06
CA ALA A 367 -20.61 7.71 11.75
C ALA A 367 -21.86 6.82 11.61
N LEU A 368 -21.91 5.66 12.28
CA LEU A 368 -23.12 4.86 12.41
C LEU A 368 -24.23 5.59 13.17
N VAL A 369 -23.88 6.31 14.24
CA VAL A 369 -24.84 7.16 14.98
C VAL A 369 -25.41 8.25 14.06
N ARG A 370 -24.58 8.91 13.27
CA ARG A 370 -25.03 9.92 12.29
C ARG A 370 -25.95 9.33 11.22
N LEU A 371 -25.60 8.17 10.68
CA LEU A 371 -26.45 7.45 9.71
C LEU A 371 -27.83 7.15 10.32
N SER A 372 -27.85 6.61 11.55
CA SER A 372 -29.11 6.30 12.25
C SER A 372 -29.96 7.53 12.59
N ALA A 373 -29.33 8.69 12.75
CA ALA A 373 -30.04 9.95 12.95
C ALA A 373 -30.64 10.47 11.64
N ALA A 374 -29.91 10.35 10.53
CA ALA A 374 -30.39 10.70 9.20
C ALA A 374 -31.57 9.81 8.77
N ASP A 375 -31.49 8.50 8.99
CA ASP A 375 -32.59 7.56 8.69
C ASP A 375 -33.86 7.90 9.47
N ARG A 376 -33.72 8.27 10.76
CA ARG A 376 -34.85 8.72 11.60
C ARG A 376 -35.43 10.05 11.12
N ALA A 377 -34.58 10.99 10.73
CA ALA A 377 -35.02 12.28 10.21
C ALA A 377 -35.79 12.10 8.89
N ALA A 378 -35.29 11.25 7.98
CA ALA A 378 -35.95 10.92 6.72
C ALA A 378 -37.30 10.21 6.95
N ALA A 379 -37.39 9.30 7.92
CA ALA A 379 -38.64 8.64 8.28
C ALA A 379 -39.67 9.59 8.93
N SER A 380 -39.22 10.69 9.55
CA SER A 380 -40.09 11.71 10.15
C SER A 380 -40.49 12.84 9.20
N ALA A 381 -39.91 12.90 8.00
CA ALA A 381 -40.30 13.91 7.02
C ALA A 381 -41.71 13.61 6.50
N PRO A 382 -42.64 14.59 6.50
CA PRO A 382 -43.96 14.38 5.91
C PRO A 382 -43.79 13.99 4.43
N PRO A 383 -44.67 13.11 3.90
CA PRO A 383 -44.63 12.78 2.49
C PRO A 383 -44.70 14.09 1.70
N THR A 384 -43.69 14.36 0.89
CA THR A 384 -43.76 15.42 -0.10
C THR A 384 -44.90 15.05 -1.04
N ASP A 385 -46.01 15.80 -0.93
CA ASP A 385 -47.10 15.75 -1.89
C ASP A 385 -46.50 16.09 -3.27
N GLU A 386 -46.17 15.04 -4.02
CA GLU A 386 -45.85 15.16 -5.44
C GLU A 386 -47.13 15.63 -6.13
N THR A 387 -47.10 16.90 -6.55
CA THR A 387 -48.16 17.56 -7.31
C THR A 387 -47.94 17.38 -8.80
#